data_AF-A0A2W6YV92-F1
#
_entry.id   AF-A0A2W6YV92-F1
#
_cell.length_a   1.000
_cell.length_b   1.000
_cell.length_c   1.000
_cell.angle_alpha   90.00
_cell.angle_beta   90.00
_cell.angle_gamma   90.00
#
_symmetry.space_group_name_H-M   'P 1'
#
loop_
_entity.id
_entity.type
_entity.pdbx_description
1 polymer ?
#
loop_
_entity_poly.entity_id
_entity_poly.type
_entity_poly.pdbx_seq_one_letter_code
_entity_poly.pdbx_strand_id
1 'polypeptide(L)' 'MAKPILSRDEWTILRRIEADPVGFGVRIEISLARSRLKRLGYIESRPSNAGRSRQIAGKAHVWRFTAEGRARFEAGE' A
#
# COMPACT_ATOMS: atom_id res chain seq x y z
N MET A 1 16.23 -16.87 -8.93
CA MET A 1 15.64 -15.96 -7.93
C MET A 1 14.29 -16.52 -7.52
N ALA A 2 14.11 -16.86 -6.24
CA ALA A 2 12.82 -17.36 -5.75
C ALA A 2 11.77 -16.23 -5.75
N LYS A 3 10.57 -16.48 -6.26
CA LYS A 3 9.46 -15.52 -6.18
C LYS A 3 9.07 -15.36 -4.71
N PRO A 4 8.97 -14.13 -4.17
CA PRO A 4 8.57 -13.91 -2.79
C PRO A 4 7.10 -14.27 -2.62
N ILE A 5 6.80 -15.34 -1.89
CA ILE A 5 5.42 -15.73 -1.57
C ILE A 5 4.84 -14.69 -0.61
N LEU A 6 3.72 -14.06 -1.02
CA LEU A 6 2.97 -13.12 -0.20
C LEU A 6 2.08 -13.85 0.81
N SER A 7 1.98 -13.31 2.03
CA SER A 7 1.07 -13.82 3.05
C SER A 7 -0.40 -13.43 2.76
N ARG A 8 -1.34 -14.09 3.43
CA ARG A 8 -2.76 -13.74 3.36
C ARG A 8 -3.04 -12.28 3.72
N ASP A 9 -2.29 -11.74 4.68
CA ASP A 9 -2.42 -10.34 5.11
C ASP A 9 -1.87 -9.38 4.05
N GLU A 10 -0.76 -9.74 3.40
CA GLU A 10 -0.19 -8.96 2.30
C GLU A 10 -1.15 -8.91 1.11
N TRP A 11 -1.76 -10.04 0.72
CA TRP A 11 -2.81 -10.07 -0.29
C TRP A 11 -4.03 -9.23 0.09
N THR A 12 -4.45 -9.27 1.36
CA THR A 12 -5.57 -8.48 1.86
C THR A 12 -5.28 -6.98 1.77
N ILE A 13 -4.05 -6.56 2.07
CA ILE A 13 -3.60 -5.17 1.94
C ILE A 13 -3.61 -4.73 0.47
N LEU A 14 -3.07 -5.55 -0.45
CA LEU A 14 -3.04 -5.22 -1.88
C LEU A 14 -4.46 -5.05 -2.45
N ARG A 15 -5.38 -5.98 -2.17
CA ARG A 15 -6.79 -5.85 -2.58
C ARG A 15 -7.46 -4.60 -2.02
N ARG A 16 -7.11 -4.21 -0.79
CA ARG A 16 -7.65 -3.00 -0.17
C ARG A 16 -7.14 -1.73 -0.83
N ILE A 17 -5.85 -1.69 -1.17
CA ILE A 17 -5.23 -0.58 -1.94
C ILE A 17 -5.82 -0.49 -3.35
N GLU A 18 -6.17 -1.61 -3.96
CA GLU A 18 -6.83 -1.65 -5.27
C GLU A 18 -8.25 -1.09 -5.21
N ALA A 19 -9.04 -1.51 -4.22
CA ALA A 19 -10.42 -1.07 -4.07
C ALA A 19 -10.53 0.41 -3.67
N ASP A 20 -9.59 0.89 -2.85
CA ASP A 20 -9.51 2.29 -2.43
C ASP A 20 -8.04 2.66 -2.14
N PRO A 21 -7.40 3.53 -2.94
CA PRO A 21 -6.07 4.05 -2.65
C PRO A 21 -6.14 5.03 -1.46
N VAL A 22 -6.43 4.50 -0.26
CA VAL A 22 -6.74 5.31 0.93
C VAL A 22 -5.49 5.99 1.48
N GLY A 23 -5.65 7.25 1.89
CA GLY A 23 -4.81 7.91 2.89
C GLY A 23 -5.01 7.26 4.27
N PHE A 24 -4.32 6.17 4.56
CA PHE A 24 -4.51 5.44 5.81
C PHE A 24 -3.87 6.16 7.00
N GLY A 25 -4.72 6.76 7.84
CA GLY A 25 -4.42 7.20 9.20
C GLY A 25 -4.67 6.12 10.29
N VAL A 26 -4.79 4.83 9.95
CA VAL A 26 -5.24 3.80 10.90
C VAL A 26 -4.15 2.76 11.21
N ARG A 27 -3.73 2.81 12.47
CA ARG A 27 -3.20 1.75 13.38
C ARG A 27 -2.17 0.76 12.81
N ILE A 28 -0.91 1.09 13.11
CA ILE A 28 0.23 0.31 13.63
C ILE A 28 0.36 -1.19 13.27
N GLU A 29 -0.70 -2.03 13.34
CA GLU A 29 -0.64 -3.47 13.03
C GLU A 29 -0.35 -3.80 11.55
N ILE A 30 -0.66 -2.88 10.62
CA ILE A 30 -0.42 -3.07 9.17
C ILE A 30 1.04 -2.72 8.78
N SER A 31 1.86 -2.24 9.71
CA SER A 31 3.17 -1.64 9.38
C SER A 31 4.18 -2.62 8.79
N LEU A 32 4.19 -3.88 9.23
CA LEU A 32 5.23 -4.83 8.84
C LEU A 32 5.01 -5.39 7.44
N ALA A 33 3.78 -5.85 7.16
CA ALA A 33 3.36 -6.29 5.83
C ALA A 33 3.44 -5.15 4.80
N ARG A 34 3.03 -3.92 5.16
CA ARG A 34 3.16 -2.75 4.27
C ARG A 34 4.62 -2.39 3.98
N SER A 35 5.48 -2.46 4.98
CA SER A 35 6.92 -2.20 4.81
C SER A 35 7.59 -3.26 3.95
N ARG A 36 7.15 -4.53 4.05
CA ARG A 36 7.62 -5.61 3.19
C ARG A 36 7.11 -5.42 1.76
N LEU A 37 5.83 -5.15 1.53
CA LEU A 37 5.28 -4.86 0.20
C LEU A 37 5.98 -3.67 -0.46
N LYS A 38 6.32 -2.62 0.29
CA LYS A 38 7.14 -1.50 -0.19
C LYS A 38 8.56 -1.93 -0.57
N ARG A 39 9.22 -2.76 0.25
CA ARG A 39 10.56 -3.31 -0.04
C ARG A 39 10.56 -4.25 -1.26
N LEU A 40 9.49 -5.01 -1.45
CA LEU A 40 9.30 -5.89 -2.60
C LEU A 40 8.92 -5.12 -3.88
N GLY A 41 8.67 -3.81 -3.76
CA GLY A 41 8.31 -2.94 -4.88
C GLY A 41 6.85 -3.05 -5.31
N TYR A 42 5.97 -3.69 -4.53
CA TYR A 42 4.55 -3.80 -4.89
C TYR A 42 3.82 -2.46 -4.77
N ILE A 43 4.15 -1.68 -3.74
CA ILE A 43 3.46 -0.44 -3.41
C ILE A 43 4.46 0.69 -3.11
N GLU A 44 4.05 1.91 -3.41
CA GLU A 44 4.72 3.13 -3.00
C GLU A 44 3.78 4.00 -2.15
N SER A 45 4.39 4.89 -1.37
CA SER A 45 3.67 5.84 -0.53
C SER A 45 3.99 7.25 -0.95
N ARG A 46 2.97 8.08 -1.17
CA ARG A 46 3.15 9.52 -1.38
C ARG A 46 2.51 10.31 -0.24
N PRO A 47 3.15 11.40 0.23
CA PRO A 47 2.48 12.33 1.12
C PRO A 47 1.28 12.91 0.37
N SER A 48 0.09 12.88 0.97
CA SER A 48 -1.06 13.55 0.40
C SER A 48 -0.86 15.06 0.55
N ASN A 49 -0.43 15.73 -0.51
CA ASN A 49 -0.43 17.19 -0.61
C ASN A 49 -1.80 17.70 -1.10
N ALA A 50 -2.90 17.01 -0.74
CA ALA A 50 -4.23 17.53 -0.98
C ALA A 50 -4.40 18.80 -0.12
N GLY A 51 -4.19 19.95 -0.76
CA GLY A 51 -4.26 21.24 -0.12
C GLY A 51 -5.61 21.47 0.57
N ARG A 52 -5.54 21.97 1.80
CA ARG A 52 -6.40 23.05 2.30
C ARG A 52 -7.92 22.84 2.32
N SER A 53 -8.45 21.62 2.46
CA SER A 53 -9.88 21.42 2.76
C SER A 53 -10.12 20.31 3.77
N ARG A 54 -10.69 20.72 4.92
CA ARG A 54 -11.16 19.91 6.05
C ARG A 54 -10.13 19.01 6.73
N GLN A 55 -9.40 19.62 7.65
CA GLN A 55 -9.36 19.16 9.05
C GLN A 55 -9.33 17.64 9.27
N ILE A 56 -8.33 16.96 8.71
CA ILE A 56 -7.79 15.74 9.31
C ILE A 56 -6.31 16.03 9.57
N ALA A 57 -6.04 16.57 10.75
CA ALA A 57 -4.69 16.78 11.25
C ALA A 57 -4.03 15.41 11.49
N GLY A 58 -3.37 14.91 10.46
CA GLY A 58 -2.54 13.70 10.49
C GLY A 58 -1.91 13.58 9.13
N LYS A 59 -0.58 13.41 9.05
CA LYS A 59 0.16 13.21 7.80
C LYS A 59 -0.38 11.97 7.09
N ALA A 60 -1.44 12.12 6.29
CA ALA A 60 -2.06 11.01 5.60
C ALA A 60 -1.14 10.61 4.44
N HIS A 61 -0.54 9.42 4.55
CA HIS A 61 0.19 8.81 3.46
C HIS A 61 -0.79 8.06 2.57
N VAL A 62 -0.85 8.42 1.30
CA VAL A 62 -1.59 7.68 0.27
C VAL A 62 -0.70 6.55 -0.22
N TRP A 63 -1.24 5.34 -0.26
CA TRP A 63 -0.57 4.15 -0.76
C TRP A 63 -1.14 3.78 -2.11
N ARG A 64 -0.27 3.45 -3.06
CA ARG A 64 -0.64 3.03 -4.40
C ARG A 64 0.27 1.93 -4.89
N PHE A 65 -0.20 1.15 -5.84
CA PHE A 65 0.65 0.20 -6.57
C PHE A 65 1.74 0.94 -7.36
N THR A 66 2.90 0.31 -7.46
CA THR A 66 3.86 0.66 -8.52
C THR A 66 3.42 -0.03 -9.82
N ALA A 67 3.97 0.38 -10.96
CA ALA A 67 3.68 -0.29 -12.24
C ALA A 67 4.06 -1.78 -12.22
N GLU A 68 5.23 -2.11 -11.67
CA GLU A 68 5.69 -3.49 -11.51
C GLU A 68 4.85 -4.27 -10.49
N GLY A 69 4.51 -3.62 -9.38
CA GLY A 69 3.70 -4.20 -8.32
C GLY A 69 2.29 -4.55 -8.76
N ARG A 70 1.71 -3.71 -9.62
CA ARG A 70 0.43 -3.96 -10.25
C ARG A 70 0.49 -5.19 -11.15
N ALA A 71 1.50 -5.26 -12.03
CA ALA A 71 1.67 -6.39 -12.94
C ALA A 71 1.87 -7.72 -12.18
N ARG A 72 2.63 -7.72 -11.08
CA ARG A 72 2.82 -8.92 -10.24
C ARG A 72 1.54 -9.33 -9.51
N PHE A 73 0.81 -8.36 -8.98
CA PHE A 73 -0.48 -8.61 -8.33
C PHE A 73 -1.50 -9.23 -9.29
N GLU A 74 -1.60 -8.69 -10.51
CA GLU A 74 -2.48 -9.24 -11.57
C GLU A 74 -2.03 -10.62 -12.05
N ALA A 75 -0.72 -10.89 -12.03
CA ALA A 75 -0.16 -12.21 -12.36
C ALA A 75 -0.35 -13.25 -11.23
N GLY A 76 -0.85 -12.87 -10.06
CA GLY A 76 -1.07 -13.78 -8.94
C GLY A 76 0.22 -14.22 -8.23
N GLU A 77 1.30 -13.42 -8.34
CA GLU A 77 2.61 -13.69 -7.71
C GLU A 77 2.70 -13.21 -6.26
#